data_AF-A0A494TJ80-F1
#
_entry.id   AF-A0A494TJ80-F1
#
_cell.length_a   1.000
_cell.length_b   1.000
_cell.length_c   1.000
_cell.angle_alpha   90.00
_cell.angle_beta   90.00
_cell.angle_gamma   90.00
#
_symmetry.space_group_name_H-M   'P 1'
#
loop_
_entity.id
_entity.type
_entity.pdbx_description
1 polymer ?
#
loop_
_entity_poly.entity_id
_entity_poly.type
_entity_poly.pdbx_seq_one_letter_code
_entity_poly.pdbx_strand_id
1 'polypeptide(L)'
;MSNGAVQNIRGVVGETLMEAAVDHQIAGIAATCGGCCACATCHVIVSPDWYDRVGPPGPMENDTLYFGAARRPTSRLSCQIDLTTALNGLQVTVAT
;
A
#
# COMPACT_ATOMS: atom_id res chain seq x y z
N MET A 1 -3.65 16.12 6.26
CA MET A 1 -4.69 15.66 7.20
C MET A 1 -5.59 14.70 6.46
N SER A 2 -5.40 13.38 6.63
CA SER A 2 -6.37 12.38 6.15
C SER A 2 -7.61 12.48 7.04
N ASN A 3 -8.80 12.59 6.45
CA ASN A 3 -10.05 12.89 7.17
C ASN A 3 -10.59 11.70 7.98
N GLY A 4 -9.78 10.67 8.27
CA GLY A 4 -10.20 9.43 8.91
C GLY A 4 -11.26 8.62 8.14
N ALA A 5 -11.62 9.04 6.93
CA ALA A 5 -12.69 8.42 6.15
C ALA A 5 -12.22 7.09 5.55
N VAL A 6 -12.92 6.02 5.92
CA VAL A 6 -12.76 4.71 5.30
C VAL A 6 -13.37 4.76 3.90
N GLN A 7 -12.61 4.34 2.90
CA GLN A 7 -13.07 4.21 1.52
C GLN A 7 -12.96 2.75 1.10
N ASN A 8 -14.09 2.21 0.63
CA ASN A 8 -14.11 0.88 0.05
C ASN A 8 -13.97 1.01 -1.47
N ILE A 9 -12.91 0.43 -2.01
CA ILE A 9 -12.63 0.41 -3.44
C ILE A 9 -12.67 -1.02 -3.96
N ARG A 10 -12.86 -1.17 -5.27
CA ARG A 10 -12.70 -2.47 -5.92
C ARG A 10 -11.30 -2.55 -6.48
N GLY A 11 -10.72 -3.74 -6.41
CA GLY A 11 -9.50 -4.05 -7.13
C GLY A 11 -9.68 -5.32 -7.97
N VAL A 12 -8.85 -5.45 -8.99
CA VAL A 12 -8.81 -6.58 -9.90
C VAL A 12 -7.65 -7.49 -9.51
N VAL A 13 -7.91 -8.80 -9.44
CA VAL A 13 -6.83 -9.76 -9.19
C VAL A 13 -5.77 -9.66 -10.30
N GLY A 14 -4.51 -9.57 -9.89
CA GLY A 14 -3.37 -9.41 -10.80
C GLY A 14 -2.89 -7.97 -10.98
N GLU A 15 -3.63 -6.97 -10.49
CA GLU A 15 -3.12 -5.60 -10.32
C GLU A 15 -2.53 -5.42 -8.92
N THR A 16 -1.82 -4.34 -8.70
CA THR A 16 -1.27 -3.95 -7.40
C THR A 16 -2.27 -3.10 -6.61
N LEU A 17 -2.18 -3.11 -5.27
CA LEU A 17 -3.00 -2.24 -4.43
C LEU A 17 -2.85 -0.76 -4.79
N MET A 18 -1.67 -0.35 -5.28
CA MET A 18 -1.43 1.02 -5.73
C MET A 18 -2.22 1.36 -6.98
N GLU A 19 -2.27 0.48 -7.98
CA GLU A 19 -3.05 0.71 -9.21
C GLU A 19 -4.53 0.90 -8.87
N ALA A 20 -5.10 0.00 -8.06
CA ALA A 20 -6.46 0.14 -7.55
C ALA A 20 -6.69 1.48 -6.84
N ALA A 21 -5.74 1.88 -5.98
CA ALA A 21 -5.85 3.12 -5.21
C ALA A 21 -5.78 4.37 -6.11
N VAL A 22 -4.94 4.36 -7.15
CA VAL A 22 -4.81 5.46 -8.11
C VAL A 22 -6.06 5.57 -8.98
N ASP A 23 -6.57 4.46 -9.51
CA ASP A 23 -7.77 4.41 -10.33
C ASP A 23 -9.01 4.94 -9.58
N HIS A 24 -9.05 4.70 -8.26
CA HIS A 24 -10.07 5.21 -7.37
C HIS A 24 -9.74 6.56 -6.71
N GLN A 25 -8.65 7.21 -7.11
CA GLN A 25 -8.22 8.54 -6.64
C GLN A 25 -8.09 8.64 -5.10
N ILE A 26 -7.57 7.59 -4.47
CA ILE A 26 -7.33 7.56 -3.03
C ILE A 26 -6.31 8.63 -2.64
N ALA A 27 -6.77 9.60 -1.85
CA ALA A 27 -5.94 10.68 -1.36
C ALA A 27 -4.72 10.17 -0.56
N GLY A 28 -3.54 10.72 -0.86
CA GLY A 28 -2.28 10.38 -0.21
C GLY A 28 -1.49 9.25 -0.89
N ILE A 29 -2.06 8.57 -1.89
CA ILE A 29 -1.33 7.66 -2.76
C ILE A 29 -0.99 8.40 -4.06
N ALA A 30 0.24 8.91 -4.15
CA ALA A 30 0.65 9.73 -5.30
C ALA A 30 1.37 8.93 -6.40
N ALA A 31 1.90 7.74 -6.09
CA ALA A 31 2.50 6.81 -7.04
C ALA A 31 3.57 7.44 -7.97
N THR A 32 4.42 8.32 -7.45
CA THR A 32 5.30 9.20 -8.23
C THR A 32 6.26 8.47 -9.17
N CYS A 33 6.74 7.28 -8.77
CA CYS A 33 7.62 6.46 -9.61
C CYS A 33 6.89 5.46 -10.53
N GLY A 34 5.55 5.46 -10.55
CA GLY A 34 4.77 4.53 -11.36
C GLY A 34 4.86 3.06 -10.91
N GLY A 35 5.18 2.81 -9.65
CA GLY A 35 5.24 1.44 -9.09
C GLY A 35 6.59 0.75 -9.16
N CYS A 36 7.64 1.42 -9.63
CA CYS A 36 8.99 0.87 -9.77
C CYS A 36 9.77 0.68 -8.44
N CYS A 37 9.09 0.73 -7.28
CA CYS A 37 9.73 0.64 -5.96
C CYS A 37 10.89 1.63 -5.75
N ALA A 38 10.78 2.83 -6.33
CA ALA A 38 11.82 3.86 -6.31
C ALA A 38 11.42 5.12 -5.51
N CYS A 39 10.22 5.12 -4.92
CA CYS A 39 9.74 6.20 -4.06
C CYS A 39 8.86 5.61 -2.94
N ALA A 40 8.59 6.40 -1.90
CA ALA A 40 7.71 6.02 -0.79
C ALA A 40 6.32 6.67 -0.85
N THR A 41 5.90 7.26 -1.98
CA THR A 41 4.64 8.02 -2.06
C THR A 41 3.39 7.16 -2.25
N CYS A 42 3.54 5.83 -2.22
CA CYS A 42 2.45 4.85 -2.17
C CYS A 42 2.45 4.04 -0.86
N HIS A 43 3.13 4.56 0.17
CA HIS A 43 3.31 3.90 1.46
C HIS A 43 1.97 3.74 2.19
N VAL A 44 1.72 2.51 2.64
CA VAL A 44 0.57 2.14 3.44
C VAL A 44 1.01 1.36 4.68
N ILE A 45 0.16 1.38 5.70
CA ILE A 45 0.28 0.55 6.89
C ILE A 45 -0.78 -0.54 6.78
N VAL A 46 -0.35 -1.78 6.63
CA VAL A 46 -1.24 -2.93 6.56
C VAL A 46 -1.81 -3.20 7.95
N SER A 47 -3.11 -3.47 8.02
CA SER A 47 -3.75 -3.88 9.28
C SER A 47 -3.08 -5.17 9.81
N PRO A 48 -2.81 -5.29 11.12
CA PRO A 48 -2.15 -6.46 11.70
C PRO A 48 -2.79 -7.79 11.29
N ASP A 49 -4.13 -7.84 11.22
CA ASP A 49 -4.91 -9.04 10.86
C ASP A 49 -4.65 -9.52 9.42
N TRP A 50 -4.06 -8.68 8.58
CA TRP A 50 -3.79 -8.94 7.17
C TRP A 50 -2.31 -9.09 6.85
N TYR A 51 -1.42 -8.69 7.76
CA TYR A 51 0.00 -8.58 7.45
C TYR A 51 0.63 -9.92 7.07
N ASP A 52 0.26 -11.01 7.74
CA ASP A 52 0.76 -12.35 7.42
C ASP A 52 0.33 -12.82 6.03
N ARG A 53 -0.83 -12.35 5.52
CA ARG A 53 -1.32 -12.68 4.17
C ARG A 53 -0.66 -11.82 3.09
N VAL A 54 -0.38 -10.56 3.43
CA VAL A 54 0.29 -9.61 2.53
C VAL A 54 1.80 -9.90 2.45
N GLY A 55 2.38 -10.42 3.53
CA GLY A 55 3.79 -10.72 3.66
C GLY A 55 4.65 -9.49 4.00
N PRO A 56 5.91 -9.72 4.41
CA PRO A 56 6.86 -8.66 4.68
C PRO A 56 7.32 -7.96 3.40
N PRO A 57 7.86 -6.73 3.49
CA PRO A 57 8.46 -6.06 2.35
C PRO A 57 9.69 -6.83 1.84
N GLY A 58 9.90 -6.83 0.52
CA GLY A 58 11.14 -7.32 -0.07
C GLY A 58 12.35 -6.42 0.29
N PRO A 59 13.60 -6.83 0.00
CA PRO A 59 14.79 -6.05 0.37
C PRO A 59 14.80 -4.62 -0.18
N MET A 60 14.54 -4.46 -1.49
CA MET A 60 14.49 -3.15 -2.14
C MET A 60 13.34 -2.27 -1.61
N GLU A 61 12.20 -2.89 -1.32
CA GLU A 61 11.06 -2.21 -0.70
C GLU A 61 11.40 -1.74 0.71
N ASN A 62 12.06 -2.58 1.50
CA ASN A 62 12.49 -2.28 2.86
C ASN A 62 13.47 -1.10 2.90
N ASP A 63 14.41 -1.03 1.95
CA ASP A 63 15.36 0.07 1.84
C ASP A 63 14.66 1.37 1.42
N THR A 64 13.70 1.28 0.50
CA THR A 64 12.89 2.43 0.10
C THR A 64 12.04 2.95 1.26
N LEU A 65 11.43 2.05 2.04
CA LEU A 65 10.64 2.37 3.23
C LEU A 65 11.48 2.99 4.35
N TYR A 66 12.79 2.70 4.43
CA TYR A 66 13.68 3.29 5.43
C TYR A 66 13.72 4.82 5.35
N PHE A 67 13.65 5.36 4.13
CA PHE A 67 13.61 6.81 3.89
C PHE A 67 12.19 7.39 3.92
N GLY A 68 11.17 6.55 4.05
CA GLY A 68 9.77 6.96 4.13
C GLY A 68 9.40 7.54 5.51
N ALA A 69 8.52 8.54 5.52
CA ALA A 69 7.97 9.07 6.77
C ALA A 69 7.05 8.05 7.47
N ALA A 70 6.95 8.11 8.79
CA ALA A 70 5.98 7.35 9.59
C ALA A 70 5.99 5.82 9.38
N ARG A 71 7.15 5.24 9.07
CA ARG A 71 7.33 3.79 8.97
C ARG A 71 6.91 3.08 10.27
N ARG A 72 6.18 1.97 10.09
CA ARG A 72 5.69 1.07 11.14
C ARG A 72 6.08 -0.39 10.81
N PRO A 73 6.00 -1.33 11.77
CA PRO A 73 6.32 -2.73 11.53
C PRO A 73 5.54 -3.38 10.36
N THR A 74 4.28 -2.99 10.17
CA THR A 74 3.42 -3.50 9.08
C THR A 74 3.38 -2.58 7.86
N SER A 75 4.39 -1.71 7.70
CA SER A 75 4.51 -0.84 6.53
C SER A 75 4.85 -1.60 5.27
N ARG A 76 4.18 -1.24 4.18
CA ARG A 76 4.41 -1.75 2.83
C ARG A 76 4.27 -0.60 1.82
N LEU A 77 4.92 -0.73 0.67
CA LEU A 77 4.61 0.06 -0.51
C LEU A 77 3.45 -0.63 -1.23
N SER A 78 2.32 0.06 -1.38
CA SER A 78 1.13 -0.54 -2.01
C SER A 78 1.37 -1.01 -3.45
N CYS A 79 2.38 -0.48 -4.13
CA CYS A 79 2.77 -0.93 -5.46
C CYS A 79 3.52 -2.26 -5.47
N GLN A 80 3.87 -2.81 -4.31
CA GLN A 80 4.53 -4.11 -4.14
C GLN A 80 3.59 -5.14 -3.50
N ILE A 81 2.30 -4.83 -3.43
CA ILE A 81 1.25 -5.73 -2.94
C ILE A 81 0.39 -6.11 -4.14
N ASP A 82 0.58 -7.33 -4.63
CA ASP A 82 -0.27 -7.89 -5.68
C ASP A 82 -1.63 -8.29 -5.09
N LEU A 83 -2.71 -7.81 -5.71
CA LEU A 83 -4.05 -8.18 -5.32
C LEU A 83 -4.34 -9.61 -5.75
N THR A 84 -4.67 -10.43 -4.76
CA THR A 84 -5.09 -11.82 -4.95
C THR A 84 -6.46 -12.04 -4.30
N THR A 85 -7.12 -13.15 -4.63
CA THR A 85 -8.39 -13.52 -3.99
C THR A 85 -8.26 -13.69 -2.48
N ALA A 86 -7.07 -14.05 -1.98
CA ALA A 86 -6.78 -14.16 -0.54
C ALA A 86 -6.78 -12.81 0.20
N LEU A 87 -6.69 -11.69 -0.54
CA LEU A 87 -6.69 -10.33 -0.02
C LEU A 87 -8.07 -9.64 -0.14
N ASN A 88 -9.13 -10.38 -0.48
CA ASN A 88 -10.48 -9.81 -0.52
C ASN A 88 -10.90 -9.29 0.87
N GLY A 89 -11.11 -7.97 0.98
CA GLY A 89 -11.39 -7.29 2.24
C GLY A 89 -10.15 -6.75 2.97
N LEU A 90 -8.97 -6.76 2.33
CA LEU A 90 -7.74 -6.16 2.85
C LEU A 90 -7.99 -4.74 3.36
N GLN A 91 -7.50 -4.47 4.57
CA GLN A 91 -7.55 -3.14 5.19
C GLN A 91 -6.14 -2.58 5.35
N VAL A 92 -5.96 -1.35 4.88
CA VAL A 92 -4.73 -0.58 5.03
C VAL A 92 -5.05 0.85 5.43
N THR A 93 -4.07 1.53 6.04
CA THR A 93 -4.11 2.98 6.28
C THR A 93 -3.06 3.65 5.41
N VAL A 94 -3.42 4.72 4.70
CA VAL A 94 -2.45 5.52 3.95
C VAL A 94 -1.50 6.21 4.93
N ALA A 95 -0.19 6.03 4.73
CA ALA A 95 0.83 6.64 5.56
C ALA A 95 1.06 8.09 5.09
N THR A 96 0.24 9.02 5.57
CA THR A 96 0.42 10.47 5.38
C THR A 96 1.19 11.10 6.50
#